data_AF-A0A1C5LY35-F1
#
_entry.id   AF-A0A1C5LY35-F1
#
_cell.length_a   1.000
_cell.length_b   1.000
_cell.length_c   1.000
_cell.angle_alpha   90.00
_cell.angle_beta   90.00
_cell.angle_gamma   90.00
#
_symmetry.space_group_name_H-M   'P 1'
#
loop_
_entity.id
_entity.type
_entity.pdbx_description
1 polymer ?
#
loop_
_entity_poly.entity_id
_entity_poly.type
_entity_poly.pdbx_seq_one_letter_code
_entity_poly.pdbx_strand_id
1 'polypeptide(L)'
;MKHRIKKQFWLSPQDARELKRKAKLCGITETAVIRILLRGYEPKEKPDARFYEAMRQLSAIGNNINQLALKANALGFVDTPMLKNEAVRCHKFQADIEAVLLRPGAEQSKMAVRRETE
;
A
#
# COMPACT_ATOMS: atom_id res chain seq x y z
N MET A 1 29.98 -25.43 -7.19
CA MET A 1 28.81 -25.66 -6.29
C MET A 1 27.98 -24.39 -6.26
N LYS A 2 26.68 -24.45 -6.55
CA LYS A 2 25.79 -23.26 -6.48
C LYS A 2 25.66 -22.88 -5.00
N HIS A 3 26.21 -21.74 -4.58
CA HIS A 3 26.16 -21.25 -3.20
C HIS A 3 24.70 -21.08 -2.75
N ARG A 4 24.18 -22.02 -1.95
CA ARG A 4 22.85 -21.92 -1.33
C ARG A 4 23.00 -21.33 0.06
N ILE A 5 22.41 -20.17 0.31
CA ILE A 5 22.38 -19.52 1.62
C ILE A 5 21.08 -19.93 2.32
N LYS A 6 21.17 -20.52 3.52
CA LYS A 6 20.00 -20.87 4.33
C LYS A 6 19.43 -19.60 4.98
N LYS A 7 18.10 -19.45 4.92
CA LYS A 7 17.34 -18.44 5.66
C LYS A 7 16.33 -19.16 6.54
N GLN A 8 16.24 -18.78 7.81
CA GLN A 8 15.29 -19.31 8.78
C GLN A 8 14.45 -18.16 9.32
N PHE A 9 13.14 -18.35 9.39
CA PHE A 9 12.18 -17.41 9.93
C PHE A 9 11.04 -18.22 10.57
N TRP A 10 10.37 -17.61 11.55
CA TRP A 10 9.22 -18.19 12.22
C TRP A 10 7.95 -17.72 11.53
N LEU A 11 7.00 -18.64 11.32
CA LEU A 11 5.67 -18.33 10.80
C LEU A 11 4.63 -18.60 11.88
N SER A 12 3.53 -17.86 11.86
CA SER A 12 2.36 -18.25 12.65
C SER A 12 1.81 -19.60 12.15
N PRO A 13 1.08 -20.36 12.98
CA PRO A 13 0.43 -21.60 12.53
C PRO A 13 -0.53 -21.39 11.35
N GLN A 14 -1.14 -20.21 11.24
CA GLN A 14 -2.00 -19.86 10.10
C GLN A 14 -1.20 -19.64 8.82
N ASP A 15 -0.11 -18.88 8.88
CA ASP A 15 0.71 -18.58 7.71
C ASP A 15 1.42 -19.82 7.17
N ALA A 16 1.88 -20.71 8.06
CA ALA A 16 2.48 -21.98 7.69
C ALA A 16 1.48 -22.88 6.94
N ARG A 17 0.22 -22.95 7.43
CA ARG A 17 -0.86 -23.68 6.75
C ARG A 17 -1.16 -23.09 5.37
N GLU A 18 -1.20 -21.77 5.27
CA GLU A 18 -1.50 -21.06 4.03
C GLU A 18 -0.38 -21.24 2.99
N LEU A 19 0.88 -21.16 3.40
CA LEU A 19 2.04 -21.42 2.54
C LEU A 19 2.01 -22.85 2.00
N LYS A 20 1.77 -23.84 2.87
CA LYS A 20 1.65 -25.24 2.49
C LYS A 20 0.48 -25.48 1.54
N ARG A 21 -0.67 -24.86 1.79
CA ARG A 21 -1.86 -24.94 0.92
C ARG A 21 -1.56 -24.39 -0.48
N LYS A 22 -0.99 -23.19 -0.57
CA LYS A 22 -0.62 -22.55 -1.84
C LYS A 22 0.42 -23.36 -2.61
N ALA A 23 1.45 -23.86 -1.93
CA ALA A 23 2.46 -24.73 -2.52
C ALA A 23 1.83 -25.99 -3.13
N LYS A 24 0.94 -26.66 -2.39
CA LYS A 24 0.22 -27.86 -2.85
C LYS A 24 -0.67 -27.57 -4.06
N LEU A 25 -1.45 -26.48 -4.03
CA LEU A 25 -2.34 -26.10 -5.15
C LEU A 25 -1.54 -25.80 -6.42
N CYS A 26 -0.38 -25.16 -6.29
CA CYS A 26 0.51 -24.84 -7.40
C CYS A 26 1.41 -26.02 -7.84
N GLY A 27 1.40 -27.15 -7.13
CA GLY A 27 2.26 -28.30 -7.44
C GLY A 27 3.76 -28.04 -7.24
N ILE A 28 4.14 -27.05 -6.43
CA ILE A 28 5.53 -26.64 -6.23
C ILE A 28 5.92 -26.69 -4.75
N THR A 29 7.23 -26.65 -4.47
CA THR A 29 7.73 -26.58 -3.09
C THR A 29 7.43 -25.21 -2.47
N GLU A 30 7.28 -25.16 -1.14
CA GLU A 30 7.13 -23.89 -0.40
C GLU A 30 8.30 -22.92 -0.66
N THR A 31 9.51 -23.45 -0.82
CA THR A 31 10.69 -22.65 -1.22
C THR A 31 10.54 -22.08 -2.63
N ALA A 32 9.95 -22.82 -3.57
CA ALA A 32 9.68 -22.30 -4.91
C ALA A 32 8.61 -21.20 -4.87
N VAL A 33 7.57 -21.32 -4.05
CA VAL A 33 6.59 -20.25 -3.81
C VAL A 33 7.30 -18.98 -3.33
N ILE A 34 8.15 -19.09 -2.30
CA ILE A 34 8.90 -17.94 -1.78
C ILE A 34 9.84 -17.37 -2.84
N ARG A 35 10.50 -18.19 -3.66
CA ARG A 35 11.36 -17.69 -4.76
C ARG A 35 10.58 -16.97 -5.85
N ILE A 36 9.39 -17.45 -6.20
CA ILE A 36 8.50 -16.79 -7.17
C ILE A 36 8.05 -15.45 -6.59
N LEU A 37 7.66 -15.42 -5.31
CA LEU A 37 7.34 -14.18 -4.61
C LEU A 37 8.54 -13.24 -4.60
N LEU A 38 9.75 -13.69 -4.23
CA LEU A 38 10.95 -12.84 -4.23
C LEU A 38 11.31 -12.28 -5.62
N ARG A 39 10.96 -12.99 -6.70
CA ARG A 39 11.25 -12.56 -8.08
C ARG A 39 10.15 -11.70 -8.68
N GLY A 40 8.90 -11.96 -8.31
CA GLY A 40 7.73 -11.21 -8.79
C GLY A 40 7.30 -10.07 -7.86
N TYR A 41 7.91 -9.98 -6.68
CA TYR A 41 7.70 -8.91 -5.70
C TYR A 41 8.87 -7.95 -5.80
N GLU A 42 8.62 -6.78 -6.38
CA GLU A 42 9.53 -5.66 -6.35
C GLU A 42 9.17 -4.79 -5.13
N PRO A 43 9.95 -4.85 -4.04
CA PRO A 43 9.71 -4.02 -2.88
C PRO A 43 9.95 -2.57 -3.29
N LYS A 44 8.93 -1.72 -3.21
CA LYS A 44 9.18 -0.27 -3.22
C LYS A 44 9.98 0.09 -1.97
N GLU A 45 10.96 0.95 -2.14
CA GLU A 45 11.66 1.52 -1.00
C GLU A 45 10.63 2.15 -0.06
N LYS A 46 10.75 1.82 1.22
CA LYS A 46 9.91 2.43 2.25
C LYS A 46 10.10 3.94 2.15
N PRO A 47 9.03 4.73 2.00
CA PRO A 47 9.17 6.18 1.97
C PRO A 47 9.85 6.67 3.26
N ASP A 48 10.71 7.66 3.10
CA ASP A 48 11.44 8.26 4.22
C ASP A 48 10.48 8.86 5.27
N ALA A 49 10.96 9.06 6.50
CA ALA A 49 10.18 9.61 7.61
C ALA A 49 9.48 10.93 7.24
N ARG A 50 10.10 11.74 6.37
CA ARG A 50 9.53 12.98 5.84
C ARG A 50 8.18 12.78 5.13
N PHE A 51 7.99 11.64 4.46
CA PHE A 51 6.72 11.32 3.80
C PHE A 51 5.60 11.17 4.84
N TYR A 52 5.84 10.36 5.87
CA TYR A 52 4.85 10.14 6.93
C TYR A 52 4.60 11.40 7.75
N GLU A 53 5.62 12.23 7.95
CA GLU A 53 5.46 13.54 8.59
C GLU A 53 4.58 14.48 7.75
N ALA A 54 4.80 14.56 6.44
CA ALA A 54 3.99 15.35 5.53
C ALA A 54 2.52 14.87 5.50
N MET A 55 2.29 13.55 5.47
CA MET A 55 0.94 12.98 5.53
C MET A 55 0.24 13.30 6.86
N ARG A 56 0.96 13.25 7.98
CA ARG A 56 0.43 13.64 9.30
C ARG A 56 0.06 15.12 9.34
N GLN A 57 0.91 15.99 8.79
CA GLN A 57 0.62 17.43 8.68
C GLN A 57 -0.61 17.68 7.80
N LEU A 58 -0.73 16.96 6.68
CA LEU A 58 -1.88 17.05 5.78
C LEU A 58 -3.19 16.66 6.49
N SER A 59 -3.20 15.55 7.24
CA SER A 59 -4.38 15.15 8.02
C SER A 59 -4.72 16.17 9.12
N ALA A 60 -3.72 16.79 9.76
CA ALA A 60 -3.95 17.84 10.75
C ALA A 60 -4.58 19.10 10.14
N ILE A 61 -4.11 19.52 8.96
CA ILE A 61 -4.71 20.63 8.20
C ILE A 61 -6.16 20.30 7.82
N GLY A 62 -6.40 19.09 7.30
CA GLY A 62 -7.75 18.63 6.94
C GLY A 62 -8.72 18.65 8.14
N ASN A 63 -8.25 18.20 9.32
CA ASN A 63 -9.04 18.24 10.55
C ASN A 63 -9.35 19.68 11.00
N ASN A 64 -8.39 20.59 10.93
CA ASN A 64 -8.59 21.99 11.28
C ASN A 64 -9.63 22.66 10.35
N ILE A 65 -9.55 22.39 9.04
CA ILE A 65 -10.53 22.87 8.06
C ILE A 65 -11.94 22.32 8.39
N ASN A 66 -12.04 21.01 8.67
CA ASN A 66 -13.31 20.39 9.04
C ASN A 66 -13.93 21.05 10.30
N GLN A 67 -13.11 21.36 11.31
CA GLN A 67 -13.58 22.05 12.52
C GLN A 67 -14.06 23.49 12.24
N LEU A 68 -13.31 24.25 11.43
CA LEU A 68 -13.70 25.62 11.05
C LEU A 68 -15.03 25.61 10.30
N ALA A 69 -15.21 24.65 9.42
CA ALA A 69 -16.38 24.57 8.59
C ALA A 69 -17.61 24.03 9.35
N LEU A 70 -17.43 23.17 10.35
CA LEU A 70 -18.49 22.83 11.32
C LEU A 70 -18.96 24.06 12.11
N LYS A 71 -18.04 24.91 12.58
CA LYS A 71 -18.38 26.17 13.26
C LYS A 71 -19.11 27.13 12.33
N ALA A 72 -18.64 27.28 11.10
CA ALA A 72 -19.27 28.14 10.10
C ALA A 72 -20.68 27.65 9.72
N ASN A 73 -20.89 26.33 9.64
CA ASN A 73 -22.21 25.73 9.45
C ASN A 73 -23.15 26.01 10.63
N ALA A 74 -22.67 25.86 11.87
CA ALA A 74 -23.47 26.16 13.07
C ALA A 74 -23.91 27.64 13.15
N LEU A 75 -23.11 28.54 12.55
CA LEU A 75 -23.39 29.97 12.45
C LEU A 75 -24.18 30.34 11.16
N GLY A 76 -24.53 29.37 10.33
CA GLY A 76 -25.30 29.58 9.09
C GLY A 76 -24.52 30.20 7.93
N PHE A 77 -23.19 30.24 8.00
CA PHE A 77 -22.34 30.89 7.00
C PHE A 77 -21.95 29.99 5.81
N VAL A 78 -22.19 28.68 5.85
CA VAL A 78 -21.64 27.72 4.87
C VAL A 78 -22.64 26.62 4.48
N ASP A 79 -22.62 26.22 3.20
CA ASP A 79 -23.32 25.07 2.64
C ASP A 79 -22.74 23.73 3.16
N THR A 80 -23.47 23.08 4.08
CA THR A 80 -23.06 21.84 4.74
C THR A 80 -22.88 20.64 3.79
N PRO A 81 -23.80 20.38 2.83
CA PRO A 81 -23.62 19.33 1.84
C PRO A 81 -22.34 19.47 1.01
N MET A 82 -22.03 20.67 0.52
CA MET A 82 -20.85 20.91 -0.31
C MET A 82 -19.55 20.62 0.45
N LEU A 83 -19.47 21.05 1.71
CA LEU A 83 -18.33 20.83 2.57
C LEU A 83 -18.08 19.34 2.85
N LYS A 84 -19.13 18.58 3.16
CA LYS A 84 -19.03 17.13 3.41
C LYS A 84 -18.48 16.41 2.18
N ASN A 85 -18.91 16.81 0.98
CA ASN A 85 -18.42 16.23 -0.27
C ASN A 85 -16.92 16.51 -0.49
N GLU A 86 -16.43 17.70 -0.14
CA GLU A 86 -14.99 18.00 -0.22
C GLU A 86 -14.16 17.23 0.80
N ALA A 87 -14.65 17.06 2.04
CA ALA A 87 -13.96 16.26 3.04
C ALA A 87 -13.78 14.81 2.58
N VAL A 88 -14.81 14.23 1.94
CA VAL A 88 -14.73 12.88 1.35
C VAL A 88 -13.74 12.83 0.20
N ARG A 89 -13.71 13.83 -0.70
CA ARG A 89 -12.72 13.93 -1.78
C ARG A 89 -11.29 13.99 -1.24
N CYS A 90 -11.07 14.75 -0.17
CA CYS A 90 -9.76 14.91 0.45
C CYS A 90 -9.26 13.60 1.09
N HIS A 91 -10.14 12.88 1.80
CA HIS A 91 -9.80 11.54 2.32
C HIS A 91 -9.49 10.54 1.21
N LYS A 92 -10.24 10.58 0.10
CA LYS A 92 -9.98 9.73 -1.06
C LYS A 92 -8.62 10.05 -1.69
N PHE A 93 -8.29 11.33 -1.84
CA PHE A 93 -7.01 11.79 -2.37
C PHE A 93 -5.81 11.31 -1.51
N GLN A 94 -5.93 11.40 -0.18
CA GLN A 94 -4.93 10.83 0.73
C GLN A 94 -4.75 9.32 0.49
N ALA A 95 -5.85 8.56 0.39
CA ALA A 95 -5.79 7.13 0.14
C ALA A 95 -5.19 6.78 -1.23
N ASP A 96 -5.45 7.59 -2.26
CA ASP A 96 -4.90 7.40 -3.59
C ASP A 96 -3.38 7.65 -3.61
N ILE A 97 -2.90 8.69 -2.92
CA ILE A 97 -1.45 8.95 -2.74
C ILE A 97 -0.78 7.78 -2.04
N GLU A 98 -1.36 7.31 -0.93
CA GLU A 98 -0.83 6.17 -0.18
C GLU A 98 -0.85 4.89 -1.04
N ALA A 99 -1.89 4.65 -1.84
CA ALA A 99 -1.96 3.49 -2.71
C ALA A 99 -0.89 3.50 -3.81
N VAL A 100 -0.64 4.66 -4.42
CA VAL A 100 0.38 4.80 -5.49
C VAL A 100 1.79 4.67 -4.92
N LEU A 101 2.05 5.22 -3.74
CA LEU A 101 3.41 5.30 -3.18
C LEU A 101 3.77 4.10 -2.29
N LEU A 102 2.81 3.53 -1.55
CA LEU A 102 3.07 2.46 -0.58
C LEU A 102 2.81 1.05 -1.12
N ARG A 103 1.97 0.87 -2.15
CA ARG A 103 1.70 -0.47 -2.69
C ARG A 103 2.80 -0.92 -3.66
N PRO A 104 3.37 -2.13 -3.51
CA PRO A 104 4.22 -2.74 -4.53
C PRO A 104 3.41 -2.89 -5.83
N GLY A 105 3.96 -2.41 -6.94
CA GLY A 105 3.18 -2.04 -8.13
C GLY A 105 2.77 -3.21 -9.03
N ALA A 106 1.52 -3.23 -9.47
CA ALA A 106 1.07 -4.02 -10.62
C ALA A 106 1.49 -3.41 -11.98
N GLU A 107 1.86 -2.13 -11.99
CA GLU A 107 2.14 -1.36 -13.22
C GLU A 107 3.55 -1.59 -13.81
N GLN A 108 4.54 -2.01 -13.01
CA GLN A 108 5.91 -2.24 -13.52
C GLN A 108 6.04 -3.56 -14.28
N SER A 109 5.15 -4.52 -14.03
CA SER A 109 5.11 -5.80 -14.74
C SER A 109 4.83 -5.64 -16.24
N LYS A 110 4.17 -4.57 -16.68
CA LYS A 110 3.93 -4.30 -18.11
C LYS A 110 5.16 -3.75 -18.85
N MET A 111 6.10 -3.09 -18.17
CA MET A 111 7.33 -2.58 -18.80
C MET A 111 8.43 -3.64 -18.92
N ALA A 112 8.47 -4.62 -18.00
CA ALA A 112 9.43 -5.72 -18.05
C ALA A 112 9.15 -6.68 -19.23
N VAL A 113 7.88 -6.98 -19.51
CA VAL A 113 7.49 -7.89 -20.62
C VAL A 113 7.81 -7.30 -22.01
N ARG A 114 7.87 -5.97 -22.15
CA ARG A 114 8.20 -5.32 -23.43
C ARG A 114 9.70 -5.26 -23.73
N ARG A 115 10.58 -5.39 -22.72
CA ARG A 115 12.04 -5.33 -22.91
C ARG A 115 12.70 -6.68 -23.17
N GLU A 116 11.94 -7.78 -23.06
CA GLU A 116 12.44 -9.14 -23.35
C GLU A 116 12.03 -9.63 -24.75
N THR A 117 11.45 -8.76 -25.59
CA THR A 117 11.00 -9.10 -26.96
C THR A 117 11.68 -8.28 -28.07
N GLU A 118 12.78 -7.60 -27.76
CA GLU A 118 13.67 -6.94 -28.74
C GLU A 118 15.08 -7.53 -28.69
#